data_AF-A0A838FDK9-F1
#
_entry.id   AF-A0A838FDK9-F1
#
_cell.length_a   1.000
_cell.length_b   1.000
_cell.length_c   1.000
_cell.angle_alpha   90.00
_cell.angle_beta   90.00
_cell.angle_gamma   90.00
#
_symmetry.space_group_name_H-M   'P 1'
#
loop_
_entity.id
_entity.type
_entity.pdbx_description
1 polymer ?
#
loop_
_entity_poly.entity_id
_entity_poly.type
_entity_poly.pdbx_seq_one_letter_code
_entity_poly.pdbx_strand_id
1 'polypeptide(L)' 'MQIIEVTTPALEKEFIWVNVNLYAADPNYIRPLDNDILEVFDAKKNKLFNSGKAKRWLLKDSSGKYIGRIAAFFNS' A
#
# COMPACT_ATOMS: atom_id res chain seq x y z
N MET A 1 4.96 0.22 18.42
CA MET A 1 4.61 0.04 16.98
C MET A 1 3.13 -0.30 16.88
N GLN A 2 2.44 0.18 15.85
CA GLN A 2 1.00 -0.02 15.62
C GLN A 2 0.75 -0.41 14.16
N ILE A 3 -0.10 -1.41 13.94
CA ILE A 3 -0.59 -1.79 12.62
C ILE A 3 -1.94 -1.10 12.39
N ILE A 4 -2.10 -0.45 11.24
CA ILE A 4 -3.29 0.34 10.89
C ILE A 4 -3.84 -0.18 9.56
N GLU A 5 -5.09 -0.63 9.55
CA GLU A 5 -5.77 -1.00 8.30
C GLU A 5 -6.06 0.24 7.45
N VAL A 6 -5.80 0.15 6.15
CA VAL A 6 -6.04 1.23 5.19
C VAL A 6 -7.51 1.25 4.80
N THR A 7 -8.28 2.12 5.46
CA THR A 7 -9.73 2.25 5.27
C THR A 7 -10.18 3.63 4.80
N THR A 8 -9.25 4.58 4.63
CA THR A 8 -9.54 5.97 4.22
C THR A 8 -8.64 6.41 3.08
N PRO A 9 -9.06 7.41 2.27
CA PRO A 9 -8.22 7.97 1.21
C PRO A 9 -6.89 8.53 1.72
N ALA A 10 -6.88 9.09 2.94
CA ALA A 10 -5.65 9.56 3.57
C ALA A 10 -4.67 8.40 3.84
N LEU A 11 -5.16 7.29 4.40
CA LEU A 11 -4.33 6.10 4.63
C LEU A 11 -3.88 5.43 3.33
N GLU A 12 -4.69 5.50 2.27
CA GLU A 12 -4.32 5.00 0.95
C GLU A 12 -3.15 5.80 0.34
N LYS A 13 -3.18 7.13 0.48
CA LYS A 13 -2.06 7.98 0.11
C LYS A 13 -0.81 7.60 0.91
N GLU A 14 -0.91 7.44 2.22
CA GLU A 14 0.22 7.02 3.07
C GLU A 14 0.74 5.63 2.70
N PHE A 15 -0.13 4.71 2.28
CA PHE A 15 0.25 3.38 1.79
C PHE A 15 1.13 3.44 0.54
N ILE A 16 0.93 4.42 -0.34
CA ILE A 16 1.81 4.68 -1.48
C ILE A 16 3.13 5.31 -1.00
N TRP A 17 3.04 6.39 -0.22
CA TRP A 17 4.19 7.22 0.15
C TRP A 17 5.18 6.54 1.08
N VAL A 18 4.75 5.62 1.94
CA VAL A 18 5.67 4.89 2.83
C VAL A 18 6.75 4.14 2.05
N ASN A 19 6.45 3.60 0.86
CA ASN A 19 7.46 2.94 0.03
C ASN A 19 8.46 3.96 -0.54
N VAL A 20 7.97 5.09 -1.04
CA VAL A 20 8.82 6.19 -1.53
C VAL A 20 9.78 6.67 -0.44
N ASN A 21 9.28 6.83 0.78
CA ASN A 21 10.08 7.30 1.91
C ASN A 21 11.13 6.26 2.36
N LEU A 22 10.82 4.97 2.29
CA LEU A 22 11.77 3.90 2.64
C LEU A 22 12.92 3.79 1.64
N TYR A 23 12.65 4.01 0.36
CA TYR A 23 13.64 3.94 -0.71
C TYR A 23 14.22 5.31 -1.12
N ALA A 24 13.94 6.38 -0.38
CA ALA A 24 14.35 7.75 -0.74
C ALA A 24 15.88 7.92 -0.89
N ALA A 25 16.67 7.08 -0.22
CA ALA A 25 18.13 7.09 -0.29
C ALA A 25 18.70 6.12 -1.35
N ASP A 26 17.87 5.33 -2.02
CA ASP A 26 18.30 4.40 -3.07
C ASP A 26 18.30 5.12 -4.43
N PRO A 27 19.48 5.42 -5.01
CA PRO A 27 19.56 6.13 -6.29
C PRO A 27 19.05 5.31 -7.47
N ASN A 28 18.85 3.99 -7.31
CA ASN A 28 18.35 3.09 -8.35
C ASN A 28 16.86 2.78 -8.20
N TYR A 29 16.17 3.39 -7.23
CA TYR A 29 14.76 3.12 -7.00
C TYR A 29 13.89 3.74 -8.10
N ILE A 30 13.21 2.87 -8.85
CA ILE A 30 12.21 3.26 -9.84
C ILE A 30 10.84 3.24 -9.17
N ARG A 31 10.30 4.44 -8.88
CA ARG A 31 8.97 4.58 -8.31
C ARG A 31 7.90 4.27 -9.37
N PRO A 32 6.97 3.33 -9.13
CA PRO A 32 5.82 3.13 -9.99
C PRO A 32 4.84 4.32 -9.91
N LEU A 33 4.02 4.51 -10.95
CA LEU A 33 2.99 5.55 -10.92
C LEU A 33 1.95 5.22 -9.85
N ASP A 34 1.41 6.26 -9.19
CA ASP A 34 0.41 6.06 -8.14
C ASP A 34 -0.81 5.30 -8.67
N ASN A 35 -1.24 5.59 -9.91
CA ASN A 35 -2.33 4.88 -10.57
C ASN A 35 -2.04 3.39 -10.77
N ASP A 36 -0.81 3.01 -11.14
CA ASP A 36 -0.45 1.60 -11.33
C ASP A 36 -0.61 0.81 -10.02
N ILE A 37 -0.31 1.46 -8.87
CA ILE A 37 -0.51 0.85 -7.56
C ILE A 37 -2.01 0.77 -7.23
N LEU A 38 -2.77 1.84 -7.46
CA LEU A 38 -4.20 1.91 -7.12
C LEU A 38 -5.03 0.90 -7.92
N GLU A 39 -4.75 0.75 -9.22
CA GLU A 39 -5.48 -0.18 -10.09
C GLU A 39 -5.31 -1.66 -9.67
N VAL A 40 -4.22 -2.02 -8.99
CA VAL A 40 -4.04 -3.36 -8.40
C VAL A 40 -5.12 -3.66 -7.36
N PHE A 41 -5.63 -2.64 -6.66
CA PHE A 41 -6.64 -2.77 -5.61
C PHE A 41 -8.06 -2.46 -6.07
N ASP A 42 -8.26 -2.11 -7.35
CA ASP A 42 -9.58 -1.89 -7.93
C ASP A 42 -10.13 -3.20 -8.54
N ALA A 43 -11.22 -3.71 -7.98
CA ALA A 43 -11.86 -4.93 -8.45
C ALA A 43 -12.38 -4.86 -9.89
N LYS A 44 -12.65 -3.65 -10.41
CA LYS A 44 -13.07 -3.46 -11.82
C LYS A 44 -11.89 -3.52 -12.78
N LYS A 45 -10.67 -3.25 -12.31
CA LYS A 45 -9.45 -3.20 -13.10
C LYS A 45 -8.65 -4.48 -12.99
N ASN A 46 -8.56 -5.05 -11.79
CA ASN A 46 -7.84 -6.28 -11.52
C ASN A 46 -8.77 -7.49 -11.57
N LYS A 47 -8.70 -8.28 -12.65
CA LYS A 47 -9.53 -9.48 -12.82
C LYS A 47 -9.31 -10.53 -11.72
N LEU A 48 -8.15 -10.54 -11.05
CA LEU A 48 -7.88 -11.43 -9.91
C LEU A 48 -8.69 -11.07 -8.65
N PHE A 49 -9.34 -9.90 -8.63
CA PHE A 49 -10.26 -9.49 -7.58
C PHE A 49 -11.72 -9.88 -7.86
N ASN A 50 -12.01 -10.51 -9.00
CA ASN A 50 -13.38 -10.91 -9.33
C ASN A 50 -13.94 -11.95 -8.35
N SER A 51 -13.09 -12.87 -7.85
CA SER A 51 -13.43 -13.89 -6.84
C SER A 51 -12.65 -13.72 -5.52
N GLY A 52 -11.89 -12.63 -5.40
CA GLY A 52 -10.97 -12.35 -4.32
C GLY A 52 -11.26 -11.03 -3.60
N LYS A 53 -10.56 -10.76 -2.49
CA LYS A 53 -10.42 -9.39 -1.97
C LYS A 53 -8.98 -9.14 -1.55
N ALA A 54 -8.65 -7.88 -1.39
CA ALA A 54 -7.41 -7.46 -0.77
C ALA A 54 -7.67 -6.64 0.49
N LYS A 55 -6.75 -6.74 1.43
CA LYS A 55 -6.62 -5.82 2.55
C LYS A 55 -5.20 -5.27 2.60
N ARG A 56 -5.09 -4.06 3.14
CA ARG A 56 -3.86 -3.26 3.17
C ARG A 56 -3.65 -2.75 4.58
N TRP A 57 -2.40 -2.74 5.04
CA TRP A 57 -2.02 -2.19 6.33
C TRP A 57 -0.73 -1.38 6.27
N LEU A 58 -0.62 -0.42 7.18
CA LEU A 58 0.55 0.40 7.46
C LEU A 58 1.13 0.04 8.83
N LEU A 59 2.45 0.01 8.94
CA LEU A 59 3.16 -0.08 10.21
C LEU A 59 3.61 1.32 10.63
N LYS A 60 3.17 1.77 11.80
CA LYS A 60 3.52 3.06 12.41
C LYS A 60 4.41 2.86 13.63
N ASP A 61 5.51 3.60 13.71
CA ASP A 61 6.38 3.58 14.88
C ASP A 61 5.85 4.48 16.02
N SER A 62 6.58 4.53 17.15
CA SER A 62 6.22 5.37 18.30
C SER A 62 6.42 6.87 18.07
N SER A 63 7.21 7.27 17.06
CA SER A 63 7.36 8.68 16.66
C SER A 63 6.21 9.17 15.77
N GLY A 64 5.37 8.24 15.32
CA GLY A 64 4.25 8.49 14.43
C GLY A 64 4.61 8.41 12.95
N LYS A 65 5.80 7.93 12.61
CA LYS A 65 6.22 7.72 11.22
C LYS A 65 5.74 6.37 10.71
N TYR A 66 5.27 6.33 9.46
CA TYR A 66 5.02 5.06 8.77
C TYR A 66 6.36 4.46 8.31
N ILE A 67 6.61 3.22 8.72
CA ILE A 67 7.89 2.52 8.52
C ILE A 67 7.74 1.20 7.76
N GLY A 68 6.53 0.87 7.32
CA GLY A 68 6.28 -0.34 6.55
C GLY A 68 4.86 -0.41 6.04
N ARG A 69 4.64 -1.30 5.07
CA ARG A 69 3.32 -1.61 4.51
C ARG A 69 3.22 -3.09 4.17
N ILE A 70 2.00 -3.61 4.18
CA ILE A 70 1.70 -4.95 3.66
C ILE A 70 0.34 -4.94 2.97
N ALA A 71 0.25 -5.67 1.85
CA ALA A 71 -1.00 -6.00 1.19
C ALA A 71 -1.14 -7.52 1.19
N ALA A 72 -2.32 -8.01 1.57
CA ALA A 72 -2.67 -9.42 1.47
C ALA A 72 -3.83 -9.56 0.50
N PHE A 73 -3.71 -10.55 -0.38
CA PHE A 73 -4.71 -10.89 -1.39
C PHE A 73 -5.20 -12.30 -1.07
N PHE A 74 -6.51 -12.51 -1.14
CA PHE A 74 -7.06 -13.87 -1.17
C PHE A 74 -7.67 -14.14 -2.54
N ASN A 75 -7.47 -15.36 -3.01
CA ASN A 75 -8.16 -15.90 -4.16
C ASN A 75 -8.84 -17.21 -3.73
N SER A 76 -10.05 -17.43 -4.20
CA SER A 76 -10.91 -18.57 -3.85
C SER A 76 -10.90 -19.61 -4.96
#